data_AF-A0A3N5M228-F1
#
_entry.id   AF-A0A3N5M228-F1
#
_cell.length_a   1.000
_cell.length_b   1.000
_cell.length_c   1.000
_cell.angle_alpha   90.00
_cell.angle_beta   90.00
_cell.angle_gamma   90.00
#
_symmetry.space_group_name_H-M   'P 1'
#
loop_
_entity.id
_entity.type
_entity.pdbx_description
1 polymer ?
#
loop_
_entity_poly.entity_id
_entity_poly.type
_entity_poly.pdbx_seq_one_letter_code
_entity_poly.pdbx_strand_id
1 'polypeptide(L)'
;HGHTAAEIVHSRADAARPNMGLTNWQGTGPTREEAVVAKNYLTAKELEALNRIVNAYLEFAELQALNRKPMYMRDWISKLDDFLRMGEREILTHPGTISHEQALRKAELEFEEFRVRQLAQPSQVERDFDEAVKALPKPRRRKKAD
;
A
#
# COMPACT_ATOMS: atom_id res chain seq x y z
N HIS A 1 6.43 -16.28 3.24
CA HIS A 1 6.16 -16.48 1.80
C HIS A 1 7.15 -15.63 1.00
N GLY A 2 8.05 -16.28 0.25
CA GLY A 2 8.98 -15.64 -0.67
C GLY A 2 8.29 -15.16 -1.94
N HIS A 3 7.45 -14.13 -1.82
CA HIS A 3 6.80 -13.51 -2.98
C HIS A 3 7.64 -12.38 -3.54
N THR A 4 7.59 -12.21 -4.86
CA THR A 4 8.13 -11.02 -5.50
C THR A 4 7.22 -9.81 -5.27
N ALA A 5 7.75 -8.60 -5.48
CA ALA A 5 6.93 -7.39 -5.40
C ALA A 5 5.71 -7.44 -6.36
N ALA A 6 5.89 -8.01 -7.56
CA ALA A 6 4.81 -8.18 -8.52
C ALA A 6 3.73 -9.16 -7.99
N GLU A 7 4.14 -10.28 -7.40
CA GLU A 7 3.22 -11.24 -6.78
C GLU A 7 2.49 -10.65 -5.58
N ILE A 8 3.13 -9.79 -4.78
CA ILE A 8 2.48 -9.08 -3.67
C ILE A 8 1.36 -8.18 -4.20
N VAL A 9 1.65 -7.32 -5.18
CA VAL A 9 0.64 -6.43 -5.78
C VAL A 9 -0.49 -7.26 -6.39
N HIS A 10 -0.14 -8.25 -7.21
CA HIS A 10 -1.13 -9.06 -7.90
C HIS A 10 -2.01 -9.88 -6.93
N SER A 11 -1.46 -10.39 -5.83
CA SER A 11 -2.24 -11.17 -4.87
C SER A 11 -3.07 -10.32 -3.91
N ARG A 12 -2.62 -9.10 -3.57
CA ARG A 12 -3.23 -8.27 -2.52
C ARG A 12 -4.13 -7.16 -3.04
N ALA A 13 -3.97 -6.71 -4.28
CA ALA A 13 -4.87 -5.74 -4.91
C ALA A 13 -6.26 -6.36 -5.14
N ASP A 14 -7.28 -5.79 -4.50
CA ASP A 14 -8.66 -6.26 -4.54
C ASP A 14 -9.66 -5.13 -4.23
N ALA A 15 -10.41 -4.68 -5.24
CA ALA A 15 -11.39 -3.59 -5.16
C ALA A 15 -12.57 -3.86 -4.20
N ALA A 16 -12.82 -5.11 -3.81
CA ALA A 16 -13.85 -5.46 -2.84
C ALA A 16 -13.41 -5.20 -1.40
N ARG A 17 -12.10 -5.07 -1.15
CA ARG A 17 -11.57 -4.79 0.18
C ARG A 17 -11.58 -3.29 0.47
N PRO A 18 -11.67 -2.90 1.76
CA PRO A 18 -11.45 -1.51 2.14
C PRO A 18 -10.13 -1.00 1.57
N ASN A 19 -10.16 0.18 0.93
CA ASN A 19 -8.98 0.81 0.32
C ASN A 19 -8.23 -0.11 -0.66
N MET A 20 -8.95 -1.00 -1.33
CA MET A 20 -8.39 -2.03 -2.24
C MET A 20 -7.42 -3.03 -1.62
N GLY A 21 -7.40 -3.12 -0.29
CA GLY A 21 -6.39 -3.89 0.43
C GLY A 21 -5.06 -3.16 0.65
N LEU A 22 -4.93 -1.89 0.24
CA LEU A 22 -3.82 -1.06 0.69
C LEU A 22 -3.91 -0.85 2.20
N THR A 23 -2.75 -0.72 2.82
CA THR A 23 -2.55 -0.49 4.26
C THR A 23 -1.83 0.82 4.53
N ASN A 24 -1.17 1.39 3.52
CA ASN A 24 -0.41 2.64 3.62
C ASN A 24 -0.56 3.45 2.33
N TRP A 25 -0.92 4.72 2.47
CA TRP A 25 -1.01 5.71 1.40
C TRP A 25 -0.91 7.13 1.98
N GLN A 26 -0.68 8.11 1.12
CA GLN A 26 -0.61 9.52 1.44
C GLN A 26 -1.97 10.17 1.26
N GLY A 27 -2.28 11.16 2.11
CA GLY A 27 -3.51 11.93 1.98
C GLY A 27 -4.76 11.18 2.45
N THR A 28 -5.90 11.47 1.81
CA THR A 28 -7.23 11.06 2.29
C THR A 28 -7.70 9.71 1.75
N GLY A 29 -7.07 9.18 0.71
CA GLY A 29 -7.44 7.90 0.11
C GLY A 29 -6.37 7.38 -0.85
N PRO A 30 -6.39 6.08 -1.17
CA PRO A 30 -5.45 5.48 -2.12
C PRO A 30 -5.49 6.15 -3.49
N THR A 31 -4.31 6.33 -4.08
CA THR A 31 -4.16 6.78 -5.47
C THR A 31 -3.80 5.63 -6.40
N ARG A 32 -3.98 5.83 -7.72
CA ARG A 32 -3.59 4.85 -8.75
C ARG A 32 -2.08 4.54 -8.69
N GLU A 33 -1.27 5.55 -8.43
CA GLU A 33 0.18 5.43 -8.29
C GLU A 33 0.57 4.60 -7.07
N GLU A 34 -0.21 4.68 -5.99
CA GLU A 34 0.03 3.88 -4.79
C GLU A 34 -0.45 2.45 -4.93
N ALA A 35 -1.50 2.22 -5.73
CA ALA A 35 -2.04 0.89 -5.99
C ALA A 35 -1.02 -0.06 -6.67
N VAL A 36 -0.01 0.47 -7.34
CA VAL A 36 1.04 -0.33 -7.99
C VAL A 36 2.26 -0.60 -7.11
N VAL A 37 2.30 -0.05 -5.89
CA VAL A 37 3.46 -0.16 -4.99
C VAL A 37 3.27 -1.30 -4.00
N ALA A 38 4.08 -2.36 -4.12
CA ALA A 38 3.99 -3.56 -3.25
C ALA A 38 4.08 -3.24 -1.75
N LYS A 39 4.94 -2.28 -1.36
CA LYS A 39 5.12 -1.82 0.02
C LYS A 39 3.80 -1.35 0.65
N ASN A 40 2.91 -0.77 -0.14
CA ASN A 40 1.64 -0.22 0.33
C ASN A 40 0.59 -1.27 0.65
N TYR A 41 0.85 -2.54 0.31
CA TYR A 41 0.04 -3.69 0.71
C TYR A 41 0.61 -4.45 1.91
N LEU A 42 1.73 -4.00 2.48
CA LEU A 42 2.35 -4.64 3.64
C LEU A 42 1.64 -4.22 4.92
N THR A 43 1.36 -5.18 5.79
CA THR A 43 0.85 -4.89 7.14
C THR A 43 1.88 -4.09 7.95
N ALA A 44 1.43 -3.42 9.02
CA ALA A 44 2.33 -2.67 9.89
C ALA A 44 3.50 -3.52 10.42
N LYS A 45 3.25 -4.79 10.77
CA LYS A 45 4.28 -5.72 11.23
C LYS A 45 5.28 -6.08 10.13
N GLU A 46 4.80 -6.34 8.91
CA GLU A 46 5.66 -6.62 7.76
C GLU A 46 6.53 -5.40 7.40
N LEU A 47 5.93 -4.21 7.42
CA LEU A 47 6.62 -2.95 7.14
C LEU A 47 7.67 -2.62 8.20
N GLU A 48 7.34 -2.82 9.49
CA GLU A 48 8.28 -2.65 10.59
C GLU A 48 9.46 -3.62 10.46
N ALA A 49 9.19 -4.90 10.18
CA ALA A 49 10.23 -5.89 9.95
C ALA A 49 11.12 -5.49 8.75
N LEU A 50 10.52 -5.07 7.63
CA LEU A 50 11.25 -4.58 6.46
C LEU A 50 12.16 -3.39 6.81
N ASN A 51 11.64 -2.39 7.52
CA ASN A 51 12.42 -1.21 7.91
C ASN A 51 13.58 -1.58 8.82
N ARG A 52 13.38 -2.47 9.79
CA ARG A 52 14.45 -2.94 10.69
C ARG A 52 15.57 -3.66 9.92
N ILE A 53 15.23 -4.49 8.94
CA ILE A 53 16.22 -5.18 8.08
C ILE A 53 17.02 -4.17 7.28
N VAL A 54 16.34 -3.22 6.62
CA VAL A 54 16.99 -2.21 5.78
C VAL A 54 17.94 -1.36 6.61
N ASN A 55 17.50 -0.88 7.78
CA ASN A 55 18.34 -0.07 8.66
C ASN A 55 19.58 -0.85 9.13
N ALA A 56 19.39 -2.09 9.62
CA ALA A 56 20.51 -2.92 10.07
C ALA A 56 21.51 -3.23 8.93
N TYR A 57 21.02 -3.41 7.70
CA TYR A 57 21.90 -3.60 6.55
C TYR A 57 22.68 -2.32 6.18
N LEU A 58 22.06 -1.14 6.29
CA LEU A 58 22.74 0.13 6.07
C LEU A 58 23.81 0.41 7.13
N GLU A 59 23.54 0.12 8.40
CA GLU A 59 24.54 0.19 9.48
C GLU A 59 25.72 -0.74 9.21
N PHE A 60 25.45 -1.99 8.78
CA PHE A 60 26.49 -2.91 8.36
C PHE A 60 27.32 -2.35 7.20
N ALA A 61 26.67 -1.77 6.19
CA ALA A 61 27.35 -1.19 5.04
C ALA A 61 28.24 0.00 5.45
N GLU A 62 27.77 0.85 6.35
CA GLU A 62 28.51 1.97 6.89
C GLU A 62 29.76 1.49 7.65
N LEU A 63 29.67 0.43 8.45
CA LEU A 63 30.82 -0.17 9.11
C LEU A 63 31.87 -0.70 8.11
N GLN A 64 31.46 -1.30 6.99
CA GLN A 64 32.42 -1.73 5.96
C GLN A 64 33.11 -0.52 5.31
N ALA A 65 32.36 0.56 5.06
CA ALA A 65 32.88 1.80 4.49
C ALA A 65 33.88 2.50 5.44
N LEU A 66 33.56 2.59 6.74
CA LEU A 66 34.45 3.14 7.77
C LEU A 66 35.76 2.37 7.88
N ASN A 67 35.69 1.04 7.73
CA ASN A 67 36.88 0.17 7.70
C ASN A 67 37.67 0.23 6.38
N ARG A 68 37.29 1.14 5.46
CA ARG A 68 37.94 1.34 4.14
C ARG A 68 38.10 0.05 3.34
N LYS A 69 37.14 -0.88 3.47
CA LYS A 69 37.14 -2.11 2.68
C LYS A 69 36.60 -1.80 1.29
N PRO A 70 37.42 -1.89 0.22
CA PRO A 70 36.94 -1.71 -1.14
C PRO A 70 35.96 -2.84 -1.46
N MET A 71 34.74 -2.48 -1.88
CA MET A 71 33.71 -3.43 -2.29
C MET A 71 33.03 -2.96 -3.57
N TYR A 72 32.76 -3.92 -4.45
CA TYR A 72 32.03 -3.74 -5.70
C TYR A 72 30.55 -4.12 -5.52
N MET A 73 29.68 -3.72 -6.45
CA MET A 73 28.24 -4.03 -6.39
C MET A 73 27.95 -5.54 -6.26
N ARG A 74 28.74 -6.39 -6.92
CA ARG A 74 28.63 -7.86 -6.79
C ARG A 74 28.90 -8.36 -5.37
N ASP A 75 29.84 -7.73 -4.67
CA ASP A 75 30.22 -8.12 -3.31
C ASP A 75 29.09 -7.74 -2.34
N TRP A 76 28.46 -6.59 -2.57
CA TRP A 76 27.27 -6.16 -1.83
C TRP A 76 26.08 -7.10 -2.01
N ILE A 77 25.84 -7.62 -3.22
CA ILE A 77 24.79 -8.63 -3.44
C ILE A 77 25.05 -9.88 -2.59
N SER A 78 26.28 -10.42 -2.67
CA SER A 78 26.64 -11.60 -1.86
C SER A 78 26.55 -11.34 -0.37
N LYS A 79 26.92 -10.14 0.10
CA LYS A 79 26.83 -9.78 1.52
C LYS A 79 25.41 -9.58 2.01
N LEU A 80 24.52 -9.05 1.17
CA LEU A 80 23.10 -8.96 1.48
C LEU A 80 22.49 -10.36 1.64
N ASP A 81 22.82 -11.28 0.73
CA ASP A 81 22.37 -12.67 0.81
C ASP A 81 22.85 -13.35 2.12
N ASP A 82 24.13 -13.22 2.45
CA ASP A 82 24.69 -13.72 3.71
C ASP A 82 23.99 -13.11 4.93
N PHE A 83 23.77 -11.80 4.93
CA PHE A 83 23.10 -11.08 6.00
C PHE A 83 21.68 -11.58 6.23
N LEU A 84 20.91 -11.79 5.15
CA LEU A 84 19.56 -12.32 5.24
C LEU A 84 19.54 -13.77 5.76
N ARG A 85 20.48 -14.62 5.32
CA ARG A 85 20.62 -16.00 5.81
C ARG A 85 20.95 -16.07 7.30
N MET A 86 21.89 -15.22 7.76
CA MET A 86 22.25 -15.14 9.18
C MET A 86 21.07 -14.70 10.05
N GLY A 87 20.18 -13.87 9.51
CA GLY A 87 18.93 -13.48 10.17
C GLY A 87 17.79 -14.48 10.02
N GLU A 88 18.07 -15.73 9.62
CA GLU A 88 17.10 -16.82 9.39
C GLU A 88 15.99 -16.44 8.39
N ARG A 89 16.31 -15.60 7.41
CA ARG A 89 15.37 -15.21 6.34
C ARG A 89 15.62 -16.03 5.09
N GLU A 90 14.53 -16.42 4.45
CA GLU A 90 14.57 -17.06 3.14
C GLU A 90 15.01 -16.05 2.07
N ILE A 91 15.98 -16.45 1.25
CA ILE A 91 16.35 -15.72 0.05
C ILE A 91 15.42 -16.15 -1.08
N LEU A 92 14.91 -15.18 -1.81
CA LEU A 92 14.18 -15.41 -3.04
C LEU A 92 15.14 -15.96 -4.13
N THR A 93 15.06 -17.25 -4.43
CA THR A 93 15.93 -17.92 -5.42
C THR A 93 15.29 -18.02 -6.81
N HIS A 94 14.04 -17.57 -6.96
CA HIS A 94 13.28 -17.63 -8.21
C HIS A 94 12.74 -16.26 -8.61
N PRO A 95 12.54 -16.00 -9.91
CA PRO A 95 11.97 -14.74 -10.40
C PRO A 95 10.45 -14.60 -10.13
N GLY A 96 9.80 -15.65 -9.62
CA GLY A 96 8.34 -15.70 -9.44
C GLY A 96 7.61 -16.09 -10.72
N THR A 97 6.28 -16.10 -10.66
CA THR A 97 5.40 -16.50 -11.77
C THR A 97 4.65 -15.33 -12.41
N ILE A 98 4.52 -14.22 -11.68
CA ILE A 98 3.80 -13.02 -12.13
C ILE A 98 4.78 -11.97 -12.63
N SER A 99 4.56 -11.50 -13.86
CA SER A 99 5.35 -10.41 -14.42
C SER A 99 4.96 -9.07 -13.82
N HIS A 100 5.90 -8.11 -13.85
CA HIS A 100 5.63 -6.74 -13.40
C HIS A 100 4.42 -6.14 -14.13
N GLU A 101 4.34 -6.31 -15.46
CA GLU A 101 3.25 -5.79 -16.28
C GLU A 101 1.89 -6.41 -15.93
N GLN A 102 1.85 -7.71 -15.62
CA GLN A 102 0.62 -8.37 -15.14
C GLN A 102 0.14 -7.78 -13.81
N ALA A 103 1.07 -7.54 -12.88
CA ALA A 103 0.75 -6.93 -11.59
C ALA A 103 0.24 -5.49 -11.75
N LEU A 104 0.88 -4.68 -12.59
CA LEU A 104 0.43 -3.31 -12.88
C LEU A 104 -0.98 -3.29 -13.47
N ARG A 105 -1.21 -4.06 -14.54
CA ARG A 105 -2.54 -4.12 -15.18
C ARG A 105 -3.62 -4.53 -14.20
N LYS A 106 -3.37 -5.53 -13.36
CA LYS A 106 -4.34 -5.94 -12.35
C LYS A 106 -4.61 -4.81 -11.36
N ALA A 107 -3.58 -4.21 -10.76
CA ALA A 107 -3.74 -3.16 -9.78
C ALA A 107 -4.51 -1.95 -10.32
N GLU A 108 -4.27 -1.58 -11.58
CA GLU A 108 -4.98 -0.48 -12.23
C GLU A 108 -6.46 -0.82 -12.48
N LEU A 109 -6.77 -2.04 -12.91
CA LEU A 109 -8.16 -2.49 -13.09
C LEU A 109 -8.92 -2.48 -11.77
N GLU A 110 -8.33 -3.05 -10.72
CA GLU A 110 -8.89 -3.03 -9.36
C GLU A 110 -9.07 -1.58 -8.87
N PHE A 111 -8.16 -0.66 -9.24
CA PHE A 111 -8.25 0.74 -8.86
C PHE A 111 -9.43 1.44 -9.51
N GLU A 112 -9.65 1.22 -10.80
CA GLU A 112 -10.80 1.79 -11.48
C GLU A 112 -12.12 1.27 -10.91
N GLU A 113 -12.21 -0.03 -10.62
CA GLU A 113 -13.38 -0.60 -9.96
C GLU A 113 -13.63 0.03 -8.58
N PHE A 114 -12.58 0.15 -7.76
CA PHE A 114 -12.66 0.77 -6.45
C PHE A 114 -13.07 2.24 -6.54
N ARG A 115 -12.51 2.99 -7.49
CA ARG A 115 -12.83 4.40 -7.72
C ARG A 115 -14.31 4.58 -8.07
N VAL A 116 -14.85 3.75 -8.96
CA VAL A 116 -16.28 3.77 -9.31
C VAL A 116 -17.14 3.44 -8.09
N ARG A 117 -16.76 2.45 -7.28
CA ARG A 117 -17.49 2.10 -6.05
C ARG A 117 -17.43 3.21 -4.99
N GLN A 118 -16.32 3.94 -4.88
CA GLN A 118 -16.21 5.10 -3.99
C GLN A 118 -17.09 6.26 -4.46
N LEU A 119 -17.09 6.57 -5.76
CA LEU A 119 -17.93 7.63 -6.33
C LEU A 119 -19.43 7.34 -6.20
N ALA A 120 -19.83 6.06 -6.18
CA ALA A 120 -21.21 5.66 -5.95
C ALA A 120 -21.67 5.83 -4.48
N GLN A 121 -20.75 6.09 -3.54
CA GLN A 121 -21.11 6.36 -2.15
C GLN A 121 -21.42 7.83 -1.95
N PRO A 122 -22.41 8.18 -1.10
CA PRO A 122 -22.72 9.57 -0.80
C PRO A 122 -21.49 10.27 -0.24
N SER A 123 -21.11 11.38 -0.87
CA SER A 123 -20.00 12.22 -0.43
C SER A 123 -20.28 12.77 0.97
N GLN A 124 -19.23 13.16 1.68
CA GLN A 124 -19.39 13.77 3.01
C GLN A 124 -20.30 15.01 2.95
N VAL A 125 -20.16 15.82 1.89
CA VAL A 125 -21.00 17.01 1.66
C VAL A 125 -22.49 16.64 1.52
N GLU A 126 -22.80 15.57 0.79
CA GLU A 126 -24.18 15.10 0.63
C GLU A 126 -24.75 14.56 1.94
N ARG A 127 -23.94 13.85 2.74
CA ARG A 127 -24.35 13.37 4.06
C ARG A 127 -24.61 14.52 5.03
N ASP A 128 -23.71 15.49 5.05
CA ASP A 128 -23.81 16.69 5.90
C ASP A 128 -25.02 17.55 5.48
N PHE A 129 -25.29 17.65 4.18
CA PHE A 129 -26.49 18.31 3.65
C PHE A 129 -27.78 17.58 4.06
N ASP A 130 -27.84 16.26 3.90
CA ASP A 130 -28.99 15.45 4.31
C ASP A 130 -29.26 15.56 5.82
N GLU A 131 -28.21 15.60 6.64
CA GLU A 131 -28.32 15.81 8.08
C GLU A 131 -28.86 17.22 8.39
N ALA A 132 -28.30 18.25 7.73
CA ALA A 132 -28.75 19.63 7.88
C ALA A 132 -30.23 19.81 7.47
N VAL A 133 -30.66 19.19 6.36
CA VAL A 133 -32.05 19.23 5.90
C VAL A 133 -32.98 18.55 6.90
N LYS A 134 -32.58 17.42 7.51
CA LYS A 134 -33.37 16.74 8.55
C LYS A 134 -33.47 17.56 9.84
N ALA A 135 -32.46 18.36 10.16
CA ALA A 135 -32.44 19.23 11.33
C ALA A 135 -33.32 20.48 11.20
N LEU A 136 -33.82 20.79 9.99
CA LEU A 136 -34.69 21.95 9.78
C LEU A 136 -36.07 21.76 10.43
N PRO A 137 -36.61 22.79 11.12
CA PRO A 137 -37.94 22.72 11.70
C PRO A 137 -39.00 22.63 10.60
N LYS A 138 -40.00 21.75 10.79
CA LYS A 138 -41.09 21.56 9.82
C LYS A 138 -41.79 22.89 9.50
N PRO A 139 -42.14 23.17 8.22
CA PRO A 139 -42.74 24.43 7.83
C PRO A 139 -44.06 24.64 8.58
N ARG A 140 -44.19 25.82 9.20
CA ARG A 140 -45.42 26.23 9.87
C ARG A 140 -46.54 26.33 8.83
N ARG A 141 -47.55 25.47 8.93
CA ARG A 141 -48.80 25.56 8.15
C ARG A 141 -49.40 26.95 8.37
N ARG A 142 -49.52 27.75 7.30
CA ARG A 142 -50.26 29.02 7.32
C ARG A 142 -51.72 28.72 7.66
N LYS A 143 -52.22 29.24 8.78
CA LYS A 143 -53.65 29.27 9.07
C LYS A 143 -54.31 30.16 8.00
N LYS A 144 -55.30 29.63 7.28
CA LYS A 144 -56.20 30.44 6.46
C LYS A 144 -56.93 31.41 7.40
N ALA A 145 -56.90 32.70 7.10
CA ALA A 145 -57.72 33.68 7.78
C ALA A 145 -59.14 33.59 7.18
N ASP A 146 -60.12 33.40 8.04
CA ASP A 146 -61.55 33.54 7.75
C ASP A 146 -61.95 35.02 7.60
#